data_AF-A0A935V1G0-F1
#
_entry.id   AF-A0A935V1G0-F1
#
_cell.length_a   1.000
_cell.length_b   1.000
_cell.length_c   1.000
_cell.angle_alpha   90.00
_cell.angle_beta   90.00
_cell.angle_gamma   90.00
#
_symmetry.space_group_name_H-M   'P 1'
#
loop_
_entity.id
_entity.type
_entity.pdbx_description
1 polymer ?
#
loop_
_entity_poly.entity_id
_entity_poly.type
_entity_poly.pdbx_seq_one_letter_code
_entity_poly.pdbx_strand_id
1 'polypeptide(L)'
;MRLRLHPSLGTEAEQQLWFSGLVRSRSVHGVLFAYEALDAMRDELRRAGRVRVTWDVINPLLARASPLWQLEGELTMLCYSDDDRTAEARILLRRVLRALAEDPGQALALWSRRVLPRLRPLASLPETWAIAIMAGTRLGLPIGLGDGPPPPGLDAMPWSELLAGLGSVDIGVRRDARYIQLSRGAGTDFHRLRAPATEPVVLTLRTSLTDPEESFH
;
A
#
# COMPACT_ATOMS: atom_id res chain seq x y z
N MET A 1 26.29 -11.23 8.11
CA MET A 1 25.54 -11.30 6.83
C MET A 1 26.41 -11.83 5.70
N ARG A 2 27.62 -11.29 5.49
CA ARG A 2 28.60 -11.75 4.49
C ARG A 2 28.78 -13.27 4.43
N LEU A 3 29.12 -13.92 5.54
CA LEU A 3 29.38 -15.37 5.58
C LEU A 3 28.20 -16.26 5.14
N ARG A 4 26.96 -15.75 5.20
CA ARG A 4 25.76 -16.49 4.77
C ARG A 4 25.38 -16.21 3.31
N LEU A 5 25.55 -14.97 2.85
CA LEU A 5 25.16 -14.58 1.48
C LEU A 5 26.32 -14.71 0.49
N HIS A 6 27.55 -14.38 0.85
CA HIS A 6 28.69 -14.44 -0.06
C HIS A 6 29.93 -14.86 0.72
N PRO A 7 30.06 -16.16 1.07
CA PRO A 7 31.21 -16.65 1.83
C PRO A 7 32.54 -16.46 1.10
N SER A 8 32.51 -16.40 -0.24
CA SER A 8 33.68 -16.13 -1.08
C SER A 8 34.14 -14.67 -1.08
N LEU A 9 33.32 -13.73 -0.62
CA LEU A 9 33.75 -12.34 -0.49
C LEU A 9 34.64 -12.20 0.74
N GLY A 10 35.85 -11.67 0.52
CA GLY A 10 36.78 -11.29 1.57
C GLY A 10 36.25 -10.16 2.45
N THR A 11 36.91 -9.93 3.58
CA THR A 11 36.65 -8.79 4.46
C THR A 11 36.89 -7.45 3.76
N GLU A 12 37.77 -7.44 2.75
CA GLU A 12 38.09 -6.28 1.92
C GLU A 12 36.87 -5.82 1.11
N ALA A 13 36.12 -6.74 0.52
CA ALA A 13 34.91 -6.42 -0.24
C ALA A 13 33.81 -5.85 0.66
N GLU A 14 33.69 -6.35 1.89
CA GLU A 14 32.79 -5.80 2.90
C GLU A 14 33.22 -4.37 3.30
N GLN A 15 34.51 -4.14 3.56
CA GLN A 15 35.01 -2.79 3.82
C GLN A 15 34.73 -1.86 2.63
N GLN A 16 35.05 -2.27 1.40
CA GLN A 16 34.76 -1.48 0.20
C GLN A 16 33.28 -1.09 0.11
N LEU A 17 32.35 -2.02 0.38
CA LEU A 17 30.93 -1.71 0.43
C LEU A 17 30.61 -0.68 1.52
N TRP A 18 31.07 -0.92 2.75
CA TRP A 18 30.83 -0.04 3.90
C TRP A 18 31.33 1.38 3.66
N PHE A 19 32.47 1.54 2.98
CA PHE A 19 33.09 2.83 2.68
C PHE A 19 32.74 3.40 1.30
N SER A 20 31.92 2.71 0.51
CA SER A 20 31.50 3.16 -0.83
C SER A 20 30.54 4.35 -0.78
N GLY A 21 30.42 5.05 -1.91
CA GLY A 21 29.39 6.09 -2.13
C GLY A 21 27.95 5.55 -2.16
N LEU A 22 27.76 4.23 -2.16
CA LEU A 22 26.43 3.61 -2.08
C LEU A 22 25.85 3.68 -0.67
N VAL A 23 26.69 3.84 0.36
CA VAL A 23 26.27 3.89 1.76
C VAL A 23 26.06 5.33 2.18
N ARG A 24 24.79 5.69 2.41
CA ARG A 24 24.37 7.03 2.84
C ARG A 24 24.66 7.28 4.32
N SER A 25 24.43 6.30 5.18
CA SER A 25 24.75 6.42 6.61
C SER A 25 25.20 5.10 7.20
N ARG A 26 25.99 5.17 8.27
CA ARG A 26 26.60 4.01 8.93
C ARG A 26 26.39 4.14 10.44
N SER A 27 26.18 3.03 11.10
CA SER A 27 26.17 2.92 12.55
C SER A 27 26.79 1.60 12.97
N VAL A 28 27.02 1.44 14.28
CA VAL A 28 27.44 0.15 14.85
C VAL A 28 26.43 -0.98 14.61
N HIS A 29 25.19 -0.65 14.26
CA HIS A 29 24.11 -1.60 14.04
C HIS A 29 23.83 -1.86 12.54
N GLY A 30 24.46 -1.13 11.62
CA GLY A 30 24.33 -1.39 10.20
C GLY A 30 24.59 -0.19 9.30
N VAL A 31 24.18 -0.34 8.04
CA VAL A 31 24.34 0.67 7.00
C VAL A 31 23.01 0.96 6.32
N LEU A 32 22.81 2.21 5.91
CA LEU A 32 21.71 2.64 5.08
C LEU A 32 22.25 2.95 3.69
N PHE A 33 21.69 2.32 2.66
CA PHE A 33 22.05 2.58 1.27
C PHE A 33 21.38 3.86 0.75
N ALA A 34 22.01 4.50 -0.22
CA ALA A 34 21.41 5.52 -1.06
C ALA A 34 20.21 4.94 -1.82
N TYR A 35 19.16 5.74 -2.03
CA TYR A 35 17.91 5.24 -2.63
C TYR A 35 18.12 4.76 -4.06
N GLU A 36 18.99 5.45 -4.79
CA GLU A 36 19.39 5.19 -6.16
C GLU A 36 20.09 3.83 -6.29
N ALA A 37 20.81 3.41 -5.27
CA ALA A 37 21.48 2.12 -5.23
C ALA A 37 20.51 0.96 -4.96
N LEU A 38 19.40 1.20 -4.25
CA LEU A 38 18.50 0.14 -3.82
C LEU A 38 17.82 -0.56 -5.00
N ASP A 39 17.37 0.18 -6.00
CA ASP A 39 16.68 -0.41 -7.16
C ASP A 39 17.66 -1.27 -7.98
N ALA A 40 18.87 -0.77 -8.22
CA ALA A 40 19.92 -1.57 -8.88
C ALA A 40 20.31 -2.83 -8.09
N MET A 41 20.41 -2.74 -6.76
CA MET A 41 20.70 -3.89 -5.90
C MET A 41 19.56 -4.91 -5.89
N ARG A 42 18.30 -4.47 -5.90
CA ARG A 42 17.13 -5.35 -5.98
C ARG A 42 17.07 -6.09 -7.31
N ASP A 43 17.31 -5.38 -8.41
CA ASP A 43 17.35 -5.98 -9.74
C ASP A 43 18.45 -7.04 -9.84
N GLU A 44 19.64 -6.74 -9.29
CA GLU A 44 20.74 -7.70 -9.28
C GLU A 44 20.44 -8.92 -8.42
N LEU A 45 19.84 -8.73 -7.24
CA LEU A 45 19.37 -9.83 -6.39
C LEU A 45 18.35 -10.73 -7.10
N ARG A 46 17.46 -10.13 -7.89
CA ARG A 46 16.49 -10.86 -8.71
C ARG A 46 17.17 -11.62 -9.84
N ARG A 47 18.01 -10.95 -10.65
CA ARG A 47 18.75 -11.59 -11.76
C ARG A 47 19.61 -12.76 -11.30
N ALA A 48 20.20 -12.65 -10.12
CA ALA A 48 21.03 -13.71 -9.54
C ALA A 48 20.21 -14.84 -8.88
N GLY A 49 18.87 -14.77 -8.87
CA GLY A 49 17.99 -15.77 -8.25
C GLY A 49 18.17 -15.88 -6.73
N ARG A 50 18.55 -14.79 -6.06
CA ARG A 50 19.00 -14.81 -4.65
C ARG A 50 18.00 -14.22 -3.67
N VAL A 51 16.81 -13.85 -4.15
CA VAL A 51 15.77 -13.23 -3.31
C VAL A 51 15.37 -14.15 -2.16
N ARG A 52 15.18 -15.46 -2.43
CA ARG A 52 14.82 -16.42 -1.39
C ARG A 52 15.91 -16.60 -0.34
N VAL A 53 17.16 -16.76 -0.77
CA VAL A 53 18.31 -16.89 0.14
C VAL A 53 18.46 -15.64 1.01
N THR A 54 18.24 -14.46 0.42
CA THR A 54 18.25 -13.19 1.15
C THR A 54 17.14 -13.15 2.19
N TRP A 55 15.93 -13.59 1.82
CA TRP A 55 14.81 -13.71 2.75
C TRP A 55 15.13 -14.62 3.94
N ASP A 56 15.69 -15.81 3.71
CA ASP A 56 16.03 -16.76 4.79
C ASP A 56 17.08 -16.21 5.77
N VAL A 57 17.90 -15.24 5.33
CA VAL A 57 18.85 -14.54 6.20
C VAL A 57 18.19 -13.42 6.99
N ILE A 58 17.27 -12.65 6.39
CA ILE A 58 16.65 -11.49 7.05
C ILE A 58 15.43 -11.85 7.90
N ASN A 59 14.68 -12.90 7.53
CA ASN A 59 13.42 -13.27 8.17
C ASN A 59 13.56 -13.52 9.69
N PRO A 60 14.61 -14.21 10.19
CA PRO A 60 14.80 -14.36 11.64
C PRO A 60 15.02 -13.03 12.38
N LEU A 61 15.56 -12.01 11.69
CA LEU A 61 15.72 -10.67 12.25
C LEU A 61 14.39 -9.92 12.25
N LEU A 62 13.64 -10.03 11.16
CA LEU A 62 12.29 -9.44 11.03
C LEU A 62 11.31 -10.03 12.04
N ALA A 63 11.41 -11.32 12.37
CA ALA A 63 10.56 -11.98 13.36
C ALA A 63 10.60 -11.32 14.75
N ARG A 64 11.66 -10.56 15.05
CA ARG A 64 11.82 -9.79 16.30
C ARG A 64 11.52 -8.30 16.14
N ALA A 65 11.27 -7.84 14.91
CA ALA A 65 10.94 -6.46 14.60
C ALA A 65 9.45 -6.17 14.83
N SER A 66 9.09 -4.89 14.77
CA SER A 66 7.67 -4.49 14.88
C SER A 66 6.82 -5.10 13.76
N PRO A 67 5.50 -5.30 13.97
CA PRO A 67 4.61 -5.89 12.95
C PRO A 67 4.64 -5.18 11.60
N LEU A 68 4.80 -3.85 11.58
CA LEU A 68 4.91 -3.07 10.34
C LEU A 68 6.17 -3.37 9.53
N TRP A 69 7.27 -3.70 10.22
CA TRP A 69 8.52 -4.09 9.56
C TRP A 69 8.44 -5.51 9.01
N GLN A 70 7.75 -6.42 9.73
CA GLN A 70 7.47 -7.76 9.24
C GLN A 70 6.63 -7.72 7.96
N LEU A 71 5.53 -6.96 7.98
CA LEU A 71 4.67 -6.73 6.83
C LEU A 71 5.42 -6.12 5.63
N GLU A 72 6.25 -5.10 5.85
CA GLU A 72 7.08 -4.51 4.78
C GLU A 72 8.03 -5.54 4.18
N GLY A 73 8.65 -6.39 5.03
CA GLY A 73 9.50 -7.47 4.58
C GLY A 73 8.74 -8.51 3.75
N GLU A 74 7.59 -8.97 4.23
CA GLU A 74 6.76 -9.96 3.52
C GLU A 74 6.30 -9.45 2.16
N LEU A 75 5.75 -8.22 2.09
CA LEU A 75 5.35 -7.62 0.82
C LEU A 75 6.54 -7.40 -0.12
N THR A 76 7.70 -6.99 0.41
CA THR A 76 8.93 -6.85 -0.38
C THR A 76 9.34 -8.20 -0.97
N MET A 77 9.33 -9.27 -0.18
CA MET A 77 9.65 -10.61 -0.67
C MET A 77 8.71 -11.03 -1.81
N LEU A 78 7.41 -10.84 -1.64
CA LEU A 78 6.41 -11.17 -2.66
C LEU A 78 6.57 -10.36 -3.94
N CYS A 79 7.04 -9.11 -3.85
CA CYS A 79 7.31 -8.27 -5.03
C CYS A 79 8.47 -8.77 -5.90
N TYR A 80 9.48 -9.37 -5.27
CA TYR A 80 10.75 -9.69 -5.94
C TYR A 80 10.98 -11.20 -6.11
N SER A 81 10.07 -12.05 -5.61
CA SER A 81 10.08 -13.48 -5.89
C SER A 81 9.82 -13.75 -7.37
N ASP A 82 10.46 -14.77 -7.93
CA ASP A 82 10.27 -15.17 -9.34
C ASP A 82 8.95 -15.93 -9.56
N ASP A 83 8.40 -16.53 -8.50
CA ASP A 83 7.06 -17.15 -8.52
C ASP A 83 5.96 -16.08 -8.60
N ASP A 84 4.88 -16.37 -9.36
CA ASP A 84 3.65 -15.57 -9.27
C ASP A 84 3.01 -15.76 -7.88
N ARG A 85 3.25 -14.78 -7.00
CA ARG A 85 2.71 -14.71 -5.64
C ARG A 85 1.68 -13.61 -5.49
N THR A 86 1.03 -13.25 -6.60
CA THR A 86 0.05 -12.16 -6.63
C THR A 86 -1.11 -12.43 -5.68
N ALA A 87 -1.56 -13.68 -5.57
CA ALA A 87 -2.64 -14.06 -4.66
C ALA A 87 -2.28 -13.82 -3.18
N GLU A 88 -1.09 -14.24 -2.75
CA GLU A 88 -0.59 -14.00 -1.40
C GLU A 88 -0.40 -12.51 -1.11
N ALA A 89 0.10 -11.75 -2.08
CA ALA A 89 0.22 -10.29 -1.95
C ALA A 89 -1.14 -9.62 -1.76
N ARG A 90 -2.16 -10.02 -2.53
CA ARG A 90 -3.54 -9.49 -2.38
C ARG A 90 -4.11 -9.79 -1.00
N ILE A 91 -3.87 -10.99 -0.45
CA ILE A 91 -4.31 -11.34 0.92
C ILE A 91 -3.67 -10.40 1.94
N LEU A 92 -2.36 -10.18 1.88
CA LEU A 92 -1.68 -9.26 2.80
C LEU A 92 -2.17 -7.82 2.63
N LEU A 93 -2.30 -7.32 1.40
CA LEU A 93 -2.79 -5.97 1.14
C LEU A 93 -4.23 -5.78 1.63
N ARG A 94 -5.11 -6.78 1.49
CA ARG A 94 -6.47 -6.73 2.06
C ARG A 94 -6.45 -6.65 3.59
N ARG A 95 -5.53 -7.37 4.25
CA ARG A 95 -5.34 -7.24 5.71
C ARG A 95 -4.88 -5.84 6.10
N VAL A 96 -3.97 -5.24 5.32
CA VAL A 96 -3.53 -3.85 5.53
C VAL A 96 -4.67 -2.87 5.33
N LEU A 97 -5.44 -3.02 4.25
CA LEU A 97 -6.57 -2.16 3.96
C LEU A 97 -7.61 -2.20 5.08
N ARG A 98 -7.91 -3.41 5.59
CA ARG A 98 -8.82 -3.59 6.72
C ARG A 98 -8.28 -2.96 8.00
N ALA A 99 -7.01 -3.20 8.33
CA ALA A 99 -6.39 -2.59 9.50
C ALA A 99 -6.38 -1.07 9.38
N LEU A 100 -6.13 -0.53 8.18
CA LEU A 100 -6.20 0.90 7.93
C LEU A 100 -7.62 1.40 8.14
N ALA A 101 -8.64 0.73 7.60
CA ALA A 101 -10.05 1.07 7.79
C ALA A 101 -10.49 1.14 9.26
N GLU A 102 -10.00 0.22 10.10
CA GLU A 102 -10.36 0.09 11.51
C GLU A 102 -9.47 0.98 12.43
N ASP A 103 -8.25 1.33 12.01
CA ASP A 103 -7.29 2.13 12.80
C ASP A 103 -7.55 3.64 12.65
N PRO A 104 -7.95 4.37 13.70
CA PRO A 104 -8.03 5.83 13.66
C PRO A 104 -6.65 6.51 13.66
N GLY A 105 -5.58 5.75 13.92
CA GLY A 105 -4.21 6.23 13.95
C GLY A 105 -3.64 6.60 12.58
N GLN A 106 -2.56 7.39 12.62
CA GLN A 106 -1.81 7.81 11.44
C GLN A 106 -0.61 6.89 11.13
N ALA A 107 -0.22 6.00 12.05
CA ALA A 107 1.01 5.20 11.92
C ALA A 107 0.97 4.31 10.67
N LEU A 108 -0.14 3.60 10.44
CA LEU A 108 -0.29 2.76 9.26
C LEU A 108 -0.42 3.58 7.97
N ALA A 109 -1.08 4.74 8.02
CA ALA A 109 -1.16 5.65 6.87
C ALA A 109 0.23 6.19 6.47
N LEU A 110 1.04 6.61 7.45
CA LEU A 110 2.42 7.06 7.24
C LEU A 110 3.31 5.91 6.72
N TRP A 111 3.13 4.71 7.26
CA TRP A 111 3.80 3.51 6.77
C TRP A 111 3.46 3.26 5.30
N SER A 112 2.18 3.27 4.93
CA SER A 112 1.73 3.03 3.55
C SER A 112 2.33 4.05 2.59
N ARG A 113 2.31 5.34 2.95
CA ARG A 113 2.92 6.40 2.13
C ARG A 113 4.41 6.18 1.90
N ARG A 114 5.14 5.68 2.91
CA ARG A 114 6.57 5.39 2.79
C ARG A 114 6.86 4.14 1.96
N VAL A 115 6.04 3.10 2.11
CA VAL A 115 6.34 1.75 1.62
C VAL A 115 5.77 1.50 0.23
N LEU A 116 4.51 1.86 -0.03
CA LEU A 116 3.84 1.48 -1.29
C LEU A 116 4.58 1.94 -2.56
N PRO A 117 5.19 3.15 -2.62
CA PRO A 117 5.96 3.56 -3.80
C PRO A 117 7.16 2.65 -4.14
N ARG A 118 7.64 1.87 -3.16
CA ARG A 118 8.75 0.92 -3.31
C ARG A 118 8.29 -0.47 -3.74
N LEU A 119 7.00 -0.74 -3.64
CA LEU A 119 6.35 -2.00 -4.02
C LEU A 119 5.82 -1.89 -5.46
N ARG A 120 6.63 -1.36 -6.39
CA ARG A 120 6.23 -1.08 -7.78
C ARG A 120 5.57 -2.28 -8.48
N PRO A 121 6.03 -3.54 -8.30
CA PRO A 121 5.36 -4.69 -8.91
C PRO A 121 3.90 -4.87 -8.49
N LEU A 122 3.51 -4.36 -7.31
CA LEU A 122 2.14 -4.43 -6.79
C LEU A 122 1.32 -3.18 -7.10
N ALA A 123 1.90 -2.17 -7.76
CA ALA A 123 1.22 -0.90 -8.03
C ALA A 123 0.02 -1.04 -9.00
N SER A 124 -0.08 -2.13 -9.75
CA SER A 124 -1.24 -2.42 -10.60
C SER A 124 -2.43 -3.01 -9.84
N LEU A 125 -2.23 -3.45 -8.58
CA LEU A 125 -3.29 -4.10 -7.81
C LEU A 125 -4.29 -3.08 -7.25
N PRO A 126 -5.62 -3.34 -7.33
CA PRO A 126 -6.64 -2.49 -6.73
C PRO A 126 -6.43 -2.28 -5.23
N GLU A 127 -5.99 -3.31 -4.51
CA GLU A 127 -5.72 -3.23 -3.07
C GLU A 127 -4.66 -2.17 -2.74
N THR A 128 -3.60 -2.06 -3.55
CA THR A 128 -2.53 -1.08 -3.35
C THR A 128 -3.05 0.36 -3.49
N TRP A 129 -3.91 0.60 -4.48
CA TRP A 129 -4.54 1.90 -4.68
C TRP A 129 -5.57 2.23 -3.61
N ALA A 130 -6.36 1.26 -3.17
CA ALA A 130 -7.30 1.45 -2.07
C ALA A 130 -6.58 1.91 -0.80
N ILE A 131 -5.44 1.27 -0.47
CA ILE A 131 -4.60 1.67 0.66
C ILE A 131 -4.05 3.09 0.45
N ALA A 132 -3.55 3.41 -0.75
CA ALA A 132 -3.01 4.73 -1.06
C ALA A 132 -4.06 5.86 -0.94
N ILE A 133 -5.27 5.62 -1.44
CA ILE A 133 -6.41 6.55 -1.33
C ILE A 133 -6.77 6.77 0.14
N MET A 134 -6.95 5.70 0.91
CA MET A 134 -7.33 5.80 2.32
C MET A 134 -6.24 6.48 3.15
N ALA A 135 -4.96 6.12 2.94
CA ALA A 135 -3.84 6.72 3.64
C ALA A 135 -3.65 8.20 3.28
N GLY A 136 -3.75 8.55 1.99
CA GLY A 136 -3.66 9.94 1.50
C GLY A 136 -4.76 10.80 2.08
N THR A 137 -6.01 10.32 2.04
CA THR A 137 -7.17 11.03 2.61
C THR A 137 -7.00 11.26 4.11
N ARG A 138 -6.55 10.24 4.86
CA ARG A 138 -6.32 10.37 6.31
C ARG A 138 -5.23 11.37 6.64
N LEU A 139 -4.18 11.44 5.84
CA LEU A 139 -3.06 12.36 6.07
C LEU A 139 -3.31 13.76 5.50
N GLY A 140 -4.39 13.97 4.74
CA GLY A 140 -4.62 15.22 4.00
C GLY A 140 -3.57 15.46 2.91
N LEU A 141 -3.06 14.38 2.32
CA LEU A 141 -1.95 14.42 1.36
C LEU A 141 -2.41 13.93 -0.02
N PRO A 142 -1.74 14.37 -1.10
CA PRO A 142 -2.02 13.88 -2.44
C PRO A 142 -1.96 12.35 -2.50
N ILE A 143 -2.95 11.76 -3.18
CA ILE A 143 -3.01 10.32 -3.43
C ILE A 143 -1.99 10.02 -4.52
N GLY A 144 -1.02 9.15 -4.22
CA GLY A 144 -0.02 8.75 -5.21
C GLY A 144 0.84 7.59 -4.74
N LEU A 145 1.20 6.74 -5.70
CA LEU A 145 2.15 5.63 -5.53
C LEU A 145 3.55 5.96 -6.10
N GLY A 146 3.82 7.24 -6.39
CA GLY A 146 5.03 7.72 -7.06
C GLY A 146 4.73 8.35 -8.42
N ASP A 147 5.73 8.37 -9.30
CA ASP A 147 5.61 8.89 -10.66
C ASP A 147 4.90 7.85 -11.56
N GLY A 148 3.57 7.93 -11.63
CA GLY A 148 2.76 7.08 -12.51
C GLY A 148 1.28 7.42 -12.42
N PRO A 149 0.53 7.36 -13.53
CA PRO A 149 -0.90 7.59 -13.51
C PRO A 149 -1.60 6.47 -12.72
N PRO A 150 -2.78 6.76 -12.13
CA PRO A 150 -3.64 5.72 -11.59
C PRO A 150 -4.00 4.68 -12.66
N PRO A 151 -4.24 3.41 -12.27
CA PRO A 151 -4.62 2.37 -13.20
C PRO A 151 -5.98 2.70 -13.82
N PRO A 152 -6.22 2.26 -15.06
CA PRO A 152 -7.55 2.33 -15.66
C PRO A 152 -8.59 1.67 -14.74
N GLY A 153 -9.77 2.29 -14.61
CA GLY A 153 -10.85 1.74 -13.77
C GLY A 153 -10.73 2.06 -12.28
N LEU A 154 -9.87 3.01 -11.87
CA LEU A 154 -9.80 3.49 -10.49
C LEU A 154 -11.17 4.03 -10.00
N ASP A 155 -11.92 4.65 -10.91
CA ASP A 155 -13.30 5.11 -10.74
C ASP A 155 -14.30 3.95 -10.53
N ALA A 156 -13.97 2.77 -11.07
CA ALA A 156 -14.75 1.54 -10.93
C ALA A 156 -14.19 0.58 -9.86
N MET A 157 -13.39 1.08 -8.91
CA MET A 157 -12.78 0.26 -7.87
C MET A 157 -13.84 -0.55 -7.09
N PRO A 158 -13.61 -1.86 -6.86
CA PRO A 158 -14.58 -2.73 -6.20
C PRO A 158 -14.56 -2.53 -4.67
N TRP A 159 -14.83 -1.31 -4.20
CA TRP A 159 -14.78 -0.94 -2.78
C TRP A 159 -15.64 -1.84 -1.89
N SER A 160 -16.80 -2.27 -2.37
CA SER A 160 -17.67 -3.20 -1.63
C SER A 160 -17.03 -4.56 -1.41
N GLU A 161 -16.27 -5.07 -2.39
CA GLU A 161 -15.52 -6.33 -2.25
C GLU A 161 -14.29 -6.13 -1.36
N LEU A 162 -13.53 -5.06 -1.59
CA LEU A 162 -12.29 -4.77 -0.86
C LEU A 162 -12.52 -4.50 0.63
N LEU A 163 -13.68 -3.93 0.98
CA LEU A 163 -14.08 -3.61 2.34
C LEU A 163 -15.14 -4.58 2.88
N ALA A 164 -15.35 -5.72 2.20
CA ALA A 164 -16.29 -6.73 2.65
C ALA A 164 -15.93 -7.26 4.05
N GLY A 165 -16.95 -7.48 4.88
CA GLY A 165 -16.79 -7.98 6.25
C GLY A 165 -16.43 -6.91 7.28
N LEU A 166 -16.23 -5.65 6.87
CA LEU A 166 -16.34 -4.52 7.78
C LEU A 166 -17.80 -4.32 8.20
N GLY A 167 -18.00 -3.73 9.38
CA GLY A 167 -19.32 -3.27 9.80
C GLY A 167 -19.90 -2.26 8.80
N SER A 168 -21.17 -1.90 8.97
CA SER A 168 -21.81 -0.86 8.16
C SER A 168 -22.21 0.34 9.00
N VAL A 169 -22.06 1.53 8.44
CA VAL A 169 -22.56 2.78 9.00
C VAL A 169 -23.62 3.36 8.08
N ASP A 170 -24.70 3.88 8.67
CA ASP A 170 -25.72 4.62 7.93
C ASP A 170 -25.20 6.03 7.65
N ILE A 171 -25.19 6.39 6.37
CA ILE A 171 -24.89 7.72 5.86
C ILE A 171 -26.19 8.34 5.36
N GLY A 172 -26.56 9.47 5.96
CA GLY A 172 -27.60 10.32 5.44
C GLY A 172 -27.12 11.05 4.20
N VAL A 173 -27.91 11.01 3.13
CA VAL A 173 -27.68 11.73 1.89
C VAL A 173 -28.87 12.63 1.60
N ARG A 174 -28.60 13.90 1.40
CA ARG A 174 -29.59 14.89 0.98
C ARG A 174 -29.08 15.65 -0.22
N ARG A 175 -29.87 15.68 -1.29
CA ARG A 175 -29.61 16.51 -2.45
C ARG A 175 -30.28 17.85 -2.26
N ASP A 176 -29.49 18.91 -2.35
CA ASP A 176 -29.97 20.28 -2.48
C ASP A 176 -29.88 20.70 -3.96
N ALA A 177 -30.37 21.90 -4.29
CA ALA A 177 -30.29 22.45 -5.64
C ALA A 177 -28.83 22.62 -6.13
N ARG A 178 -27.87 22.79 -5.21
CA ARG A 178 -26.46 23.10 -5.53
C ARG A 178 -25.43 22.11 -5.03
N TYR A 179 -25.78 21.23 -4.11
CA TYR A 179 -24.82 20.32 -3.48
C TYR A 179 -25.47 19.02 -3.02
N ILE A 180 -24.63 18.02 -2.81
CA ILE A 180 -25.00 16.79 -2.10
C ILE A 180 -24.42 16.90 -0.69
N GLN A 181 -25.27 16.81 0.31
CA GLN A 181 -24.88 16.78 1.71
C GLN A 181 -24.80 15.32 2.18
N LEU A 182 -23.67 14.98 2.79
CA LEU A 182 -23.42 13.68 3.42
C LEU A 182 -23.27 13.89 4.93
N SER A 183 -24.01 13.12 5.73
CA SER A 183 -23.91 13.13 7.19
C SER A 183 -23.81 11.71 7.73
N ARG A 184 -23.04 11.50 8.80
CA ARG A 184 -23.14 10.26 9.56
C ARG A 184 -24.43 10.25 10.35
N GLY A 185 -25.19 9.17 10.26
CA GLY A 185 -26.53 9.07 10.83
C GLY A 185 -27.59 9.72 9.95
N ALA A 186 -28.84 9.31 10.18
CA ALA A 186 -29.99 9.76 9.42
C ALA A 186 -30.82 10.75 10.27
N GLY A 187 -30.81 12.03 9.88
CA GLY A 187 -31.91 12.92 10.22
C GLY A 187 -33.20 12.50 9.50
N THR A 188 -34.34 13.07 9.86
CA THR A 188 -35.65 12.74 9.24
C THR A 188 -35.70 13.05 7.74
N ASP A 189 -34.88 13.98 7.25
CA ASP A 189 -34.93 14.49 5.88
C ASP A 189 -33.80 13.98 4.98
N PHE A 190 -33.16 12.86 5.36
CA PHE A 190 -32.05 12.26 4.62
C PHE A 190 -32.44 10.89 4.06
N HIS A 191 -32.06 10.62 2.81
CA HIS A 191 -32.02 9.26 2.28
C HIS A 191 -30.91 8.49 2.99
N ARG A 192 -31.15 7.23 3.32
CA ARG A 192 -30.15 6.40 4.01
C ARG A 192 -29.37 5.57 3.00
N LEU A 193 -28.06 5.72 3.02
CA LEU A 193 -27.12 4.83 2.33
C LEU A 193 -26.33 4.04 3.37
N ARG A 194 -26.18 2.73 3.17
CA ARG A 194 -25.26 1.93 3.96
C ARG A 194 -23.87 2.00 3.34
N ALA A 195 -22.88 2.35 4.16
CA ALA A 195 -21.48 2.39 3.78
C ALA A 195 -20.64 1.50 4.69
N PRO A 196 -19.46 1.02 4.27
CA PRO A 196 -18.51 0.36 5.16
C PRO A 196 -18.12 1.28 6.32
N ALA A 197 -18.14 0.76 7.54
CA ALA A 197 -17.75 1.46 8.76
C ALA A 197 -16.22 1.67 8.76
N THR A 198 -15.82 2.77 8.13
CA THR A 198 -14.42 3.16 7.88
C THR A 198 -14.18 4.60 8.33
N GLU A 199 -12.93 4.91 8.66
CA GLU A 199 -12.50 6.24 9.09
C GLU A 199 -11.35 6.78 8.21
N PRO A 200 -11.56 7.61 7.18
CA PRO A 200 -12.82 8.23 6.77
C PRO A 200 -13.76 7.23 6.07
N VAL A 201 -15.06 7.58 6.01
CA VAL A 201 -16.06 6.77 5.30
C VAL A 201 -15.79 6.80 3.81
N VAL A 202 -15.69 5.63 3.19
CA VAL A 202 -15.54 5.49 1.73
C VAL A 202 -16.90 5.34 1.05
N LEU A 203 -17.17 6.17 0.04
CA LEU A 203 -18.38 6.16 -0.77
C LEU A 203 -18.02 6.16 -2.26
N THR A 204 -18.78 5.43 -3.07
CA THR A 204 -18.71 5.49 -4.54
C THR A 204 -19.94 6.19 -5.06
N LEU A 205 -19.75 7.30 -5.77
CA LEU A 205 -20.84 8.04 -6.41
C LEU A 205 -20.78 7.78 -7.91
N ARG A 206 -21.88 7.29 -8.48
CA ARG A 206 -22.05 7.15 -9.93
C ARG A 206 -23.04 8.19 -10.41
N THR A 207 -22.61 9.09 -11.27
CA THR A 207 -23.50 10.03 -11.96
C THR A 207 -23.89 9.40 -13.30
N SER A 208 -25.15 9.04 -13.47
CA SER A 208 -25.69 8.86 -14.82
C SER A 208 -25.98 10.27 -15.35
N LEU A 209 -25.14 10.76 -16.26
CA LEU A 209 -25.56 11.79 -17.19
C LEU A 209 -26.49 11.09 -18.19
N THR A 210 -27.74 10.84 -17.78
CA THR A 210 -28.79 10.62 -18.77
C THR A 210 -28.98 11.96 -19.43
N ASP A 211 -28.74 12.03 -20.74
CA ASP A 211 -29.11 13.21 -21.51
C ASP A 211 -30.59 13.52 -21.22
N PRO A 212 -30.93 14.75 -20.79
CA PRO A 212 -32.31 15.08 -20.44
C PRO A 212 -33.28 15.10 -21.65
N GLU A 213 -32.81 14.74 -22.86
CA GLU A 213 -33.62 14.83 -24.09
C GLU A 213 -34.34 13.53 -24.50
N GLU A 214 -34.05 12.36 -23.93
CA GLU A 214 -34.68 11.09 -24.38
C GLU A 214 -35.78 10.54 -23.45
N SER A 215 -36.45 11.40 -22.68
CA SER A 215 -37.57 10.97 -21.81
C SER A 215 -38.84 11.79 -22.01
N PHE A 216 -39.20 12.08 -23.27
CA PHE A 216 -40.55 12.49 -23.66
C PHE A 216 -40.88 11.98 -25.07
N HIS A 217 -41.30 10.71 -25.18
CA HIS A 217 -42.18 10.24 -26.25
C HIS A 217 -43.20 9.27 -25.68
#